data_AF-A0A7J8VMP0-F1
#
_entry.id   AF-A0A7J8VMP0-F1
#
_cell.length_a   1.000
_cell.length_b   1.000
_cell.length_c   1.000
_cell.angle_alpha   90.00
_cell.angle_beta   90.00
_cell.angle_gamma   90.00
#
_symmetry.space_group_name_H-M   'P 1'
#
loop_
_entity.id
_entity.type
_entity.pdbx_description
1 polymer ?
#
loop_
_entity_poly.entity_id
_entity_poly.type
_entity_poly.pdbx_seq_one_letter_code
_entity_poly.pdbx_strand_id
1 'polypeptide(L)'
;MLSILLPTLRRPPGRPTKVRRKELNKPQTTEMLSKRGVEMRCSKCNKIGHNKRSCKRKVGKNIPVKRHKVGVHNQVVAQTQQQSTSN
;
A
#
# COMPACT_ATOMS: atom_id res chain seq x y z
N MET A 1 -13.72 55.40 15.53
CA MET A 1 -13.99 53.95 15.64
C MET A 1 -12.72 53.21 15.26
N LEU A 2 -11.97 52.71 16.25
CA LEU A 2 -10.75 51.94 15.97
C LEU A 2 -11.17 50.55 15.47
N SER A 3 -10.89 50.27 14.20
CA SER A 3 -11.06 48.93 13.64
C SER A 3 -9.95 48.02 14.17
N ILE A 4 -10.29 47.14 15.11
CA ILE A 4 -9.34 46.14 15.64
C ILE A 4 -9.18 45.07 14.56
N LEU A 5 -8.04 45.07 13.89
CA LEU A 5 -7.70 44.03 12.92
C LEU A 5 -7.34 42.74 13.67
N LEU A 6 -8.11 41.68 13.45
CA LEU A 6 -7.86 40.39 14.08
C LEU A 6 -6.49 39.84 13.63
N PRO A 7 -5.67 39.31 14.55
CA PRO A 7 -4.38 38.72 14.18
C PRO A 7 -4.57 37.53 13.26
N THR A 8 -3.69 37.43 12.26
CA THR A 8 -3.75 36.34 11.28
C THR A 8 -3.41 35.00 11.94
N LEU A 9 -4.38 34.08 11.97
CA LEU A 9 -4.18 32.74 12.51
C LEU A 9 -3.34 31.90 11.53
N ARG A 10 -2.10 31.57 11.93
CA ARG A 10 -1.26 30.62 11.19
C ARG A 10 -1.46 29.21 11.71
N ARG A 11 -1.49 28.23 10.79
CA ARG A 11 -1.45 26.82 11.19
C ARG A 11 -0.09 26.52 11.83
N PRO A 12 -0.05 25.81 12.96
CA PRO A 12 1.21 25.41 13.56
C PRO A 12 1.97 24.48 12.61
N PRO A 13 3.32 24.47 12.67
CA PRO A 13 4.11 23.51 11.91
C PRO A 13 3.67 22.09 12.27
N GLY A 14 3.52 21.25 11.25
CA GLY A 14 3.16 19.84 11.43
C GLY A 14 4.25 19.04 12.14
N ARG A 15 3.90 17.83 12.57
CA ARG A 15 4.88 16.90 13.19
C ARG A 15 6.04 16.63 12.23
N PRO A 16 7.31 16.78 12.65
CA PRO A 16 8.45 16.38 11.84
C PRO A 16 8.37 14.89 11.46
N THR A 17 8.56 14.58 10.18
CA THR A 17 8.57 13.21 9.69
C THR A 17 9.82 12.50 10.20
N LYS A 18 9.65 11.41 10.95
CA LYS A 18 10.77 10.57 11.39
C LYS A 18 11.27 9.73 10.21
N VAL A 19 12.44 10.06 9.68
CA VAL A 19 13.12 9.22 8.68
C VAL A 19 13.62 7.95 9.37
N ARG A 20 13.17 6.78 8.91
CA ARG A 20 13.67 5.48 9.40
C ARG A 20 15.09 5.27 8.86
N ARG A 21 16.03 4.87 9.71
CA ARG A 21 17.39 4.49 9.28
C ARG A 21 17.29 3.37 8.22
N LYS A 22 17.95 3.54 7.07
CA LYS A 22 18.12 2.48 6.08
C LYS A 22 19.27 1.58 6.54
N GLU A 23 19.12 0.27 6.41
CA GLU A 23 20.20 -0.69 6.65
C GLU A 23 21.31 -0.52 5.60
N LEU A 24 22.57 -0.78 5.97
CA LEU A 24 23.76 -0.56 5.13
C LEU A 24 23.66 -1.26 3.75
N ASN A 25 23.03 -2.42 3.71
CA ASN A 25 22.91 -3.26 2.51
C ASN A 25 21.56 -3.10 1.80
N LYS A 26 20.71 -2.14 2.17
CA LYS A 26 19.49 -1.90 1.40
C LYS A 26 19.89 -1.33 0.05
N PRO A 27 19.47 -1.92 -1.09
CA PRO A 27 19.62 -1.27 -2.38
C PRO A 27 18.97 0.10 -2.25
N GLN A 28 19.76 1.14 -2.50
CA GLN A 28 19.25 2.50 -2.64
C GLN A 28 18.44 2.46 -3.94
N THR A 29 17.17 2.07 -3.86
CA THR A 29 16.29 2.02 -5.04
C THR A 29 16.08 3.45 -5.50
N THR A 30 16.99 3.92 -6.34
CA THR A 30 16.86 5.10 -7.20
C THR A 30 15.82 4.86 -8.30
N GLU A 31 15.36 3.62 -8.47
CA GLU A 31 14.32 3.20 -9.40
C GLU A 31 12.88 3.59 -8.99
N MET A 32 12.67 4.80 -8.48
CA MET A 32 11.34 5.40 -8.69
C MET A 32 11.27 5.86 -10.14
N LEU A 33 11.14 4.91 -11.08
CA LEU A 33 10.87 5.23 -12.48
C LEU A 33 9.59 6.06 -12.50
N SER A 34 9.77 7.34 -12.80
CA SER A 34 8.66 8.28 -12.87
C SER A 34 7.72 7.79 -13.96
N LYS A 35 6.44 7.61 -13.63
CA LYS A 35 5.41 7.32 -14.63
C LYS A 35 5.07 8.56 -15.48
N ARG A 36 5.79 9.67 -15.30
CA ARG A 36 5.62 10.92 -16.04
C ARG A 36 6.09 10.68 -17.47
N GLY A 37 5.20 10.93 -18.44
CA GLY A 37 5.51 10.78 -19.87
C GLY A 37 5.28 9.38 -20.46
N VAL A 38 4.93 8.38 -19.64
CA VAL A 38 4.56 7.05 -20.17
C VAL A 38 3.09 7.04 -20.54
N GLU A 39 2.78 6.71 -21.80
CA GLU A 39 1.40 6.49 -22.25
C GLU A 39 0.77 5.29 -21.54
N MET A 40 -0.16 5.57 -20.62
CA MET A 40 -0.90 4.52 -19.94
C MET A 40 -1.95 3.91 -20.87
N ARG A 41 -1.74 2.65 -21.24
CA ARG A 41 -2.72 1.84 -21.99
C ARG A 41 -3.64 1.07 -21.05
N CYS A 42 -4.91 0.98 -21.41
CA CYS A 42 -5.87 0.18 -20.67
C CYS A 42 -5.53 -1.30 -20.75
N SER A 43 -5.25 -1.97 -19.63
CA SER A 43 -4.91 -3.41 -19.63
C SER A 43 -6.04 -4.36 -20.07
N LYS A 44 -7.28 -3.86 -20.24
CA LYS A 44 -8.40 -4.64 -20.77
C LYS A 44 -8.51 -4.58 -22.30
N CYS A 45 -8.14 -3.47 -22.92
CA CYS A 45 -8.40 -3.23 -24.35
C CYS A 45 -7.22 -2.62 -25.11
N ASN A 46 -6.10 -2.38 -24.43
CA ASN A 46 -4.84 -1.82 -24.91
C ASN A 46 -4.92 -0.47 -25.61
N LYS A 47 -6.05 0.26 -25.44
CA LYS A 47 -6.24 1.63 -25.94
C LYS A 47 -5.79 2.67 -24.91
N ILE A 48 -5.39 3.83 -25.41
CA ILE A 48 -4.98 5.01 -24.61
C ILE A 48 -6.24 5.82 -24.23
N GLY A 49 -6.13 6.70 -23.24
CA GLY A 49 -7.19 7.65 -22.85
C GLY A 49 -8.14 7.16 -21.75
N HIS A 50 -8.02 5.90 -21.33
CA HIS A 50 -8.76 5.37 -20.17
C HIS A 50 -7.99 4.23 -19.50
N ASN A 51 -8.38 3.89 -18.27
CA ASN A 51 -7.76 2.80 -17.52
C ASN A 51 -8.73 1.62 -17.37
N LYS A 52 -8.28 0.54 -16.71
CA LYS A 52 -9.09 -0.66 -16.49
C LYS A 52 -10.42 -0.38 -15.76
N ARG A 53 -10.49 0.64 -14.90
CA ARG A 53 -11.68 0.99 -14.11
C ARG A 53 -12.76 1.64 -14.98
N SER A 54 -12.38 2.58 -15.86
CA SER A 54 -13.31 3.29 -16.74
C SER A 54 -13.54 2.61 -18.11
N CYS A 55 -12.92 1.45 -18.34
CA CYS A 55 -13.09 0.72 -19.60
C CYS A 55 -14.52 0.21 -19.77
N LYS A 56 -15.20 0.69 -20.82
CA LYS A 56 -16.58 0.30 -21.18
C LYS A 56 -16.68 -1.08 -21.86
N ARG A 57 -15.54 -1.71 -22.21
CA ARG A 57 -15.53 -3.01 -22.90
C ARG A 57 -15.96 -4.11 -21.94
N LYS A 58 -17.04 -4.85 -22.28
CA LYS A 58 -17.40 -6.12 -21.64
C LYS A 58 -16.43 -7.20 -22.15
N VAL A 59 -15.27 -7.33 -21.52
CA VAL A 59 -14.39 -8.49 -21.78
C VAL A 59 -14.89 -9.62 -20.90
N GLY A 60 -15.48 -10.62 -21.54
CA GLY A 60 -15.98 -11.82 -20.91
C GLY A 60 -14.86 -12.64 -20.25
N LYS A 61 -15.32 -13.44 -19.28
CA LYS A 61 -14.64 -14.51 -18.53
C LYS A 61 -13.71 -14.01 -17.41
N ASN A 62 -14.08 -14.40 -16.18
CA ASN A 62 -13.20 -14.35 -15.01
C ASN A 62 -11.99 -15.24 -15.29
N ILE A 63 -10.88 -14.65 -15.75
CA ILE A 63 -9.60 -15.37 -15.76
C ILE A 63 -9.18 -15.51 -14.30
N PRO A 64 -9.02 -16.74 -13.77
CA PRO A 64 -8.52 -16.94 -12.41
C PRO A 64 -7.09 -16.43 -12.35
N VAL A 65 -6.91 -15.24 -11.76
CA VAL A 65 -5.58 -14.72 -11.43
C VAL A 65 -5.05 -15.53 -10.24
N LYS A 66 -3.88 -16.15 -10.40
CA LYS A 66 -3.18 -16.81 -9.29
C LYS A 66 -2.84 -15.73 -8.24
N ARG A 67 -3.60 -15.68 -7.15
CA ARG A 67 -3.30 -14.81 -6.01
C ARG A 67 -2.22 -15.47 -5.18
N HIS A 68 -1.13 -14.74 -4.91
CA HIS A 68 -0.13 -15.16 -3.94
C HIS A 68 -0.81 -15.21 -2.57
N LYS A 69 -0.84 -16.38 -1.93
CA LYS A 69 -1.34 -16.52 -0.56
C LYS A 69 -0.34 -15.84 0.37
N VAL A 70 -0.73 -14.71 0.96
CA VAL A 70 0.01 -14.10 2.07
C VAL A 70 -0.28 -14.94 3.30
N GLY A 71 0.62 -15.88 3.62
CA GLY A 71 0.50 -16.70 4.82
C GLY A 71 0.70 -15.84 6.06
N VAL A 72 -0.33 -15.69 6.89
CA VAL A 72 -0.20 -15.16 8.25
C VAL A 72 0.04 -16.36 9.15
N HIS A 73 1.27 -16.50 9.64
CA HIS A 73 1.65 -17.57 10.56
C HIS A 73 1.37 -17.10 11.99
N ASN A 74 0.22 -17.49 12.56
CA ASN A 74 -0.05 -17.32 13.98
C ASN A 74 0.27 -18.63 14.69
N GLN A 75 1.40 -18.65 15.40
CA GLN A 75 1.76 -19.73 16.31
C GLN A 75 1.10 -19.43 17.65
N VAL A 76 0.00 -20.12 17.95
CA VAL A 76 -0.46 -20.25 19.33
C VAL A 76 0.06 -21.60 19.81
N VAL A 77 1.16 -21.57 20.53
CA VAL A 77 1.64 -22.72 21.32
C VAL A 77 0.80 -22.74 22.59
N ALA A 78 -0.01 -23.79 22.75
CA ALA A 78 -0.58 -24.16 24.03
C ALA A 78 -0.26 -25.63 24.30
N GLN A 79 0.40 -25.85 25.43
CA GLN A 79 0.83 -27.14 25.96
C GLN A 79 -0.41 -27.98 26.37
N THR A 80 -0.34 -29.29 26.22
CA THR A 80 -1.21 -30.19 26.98
C THR A 80 -0.37 -31.35 27.50
N GLN A 81 -0.33 -31.44 28.83
CA GLN A 81 0.33 -32.47 29.62
C GLN A 81 -0.50 -33.75 29.55
N GLN A 82 0.16 -34.92 29.51
CA GLN A 82 -0.47 -36.19 29.84
C GLN A 82 0.38 -36.92 30.88
N GLN A 83 -0.13 -36.95 32.11
CA GLN A 83 0.15 -37.98 33.11
C GLN A 83 -0.99 -38.99 33.06
N SER A 84 -0.66 -40.27 32.92
CA SER A 84 -1.37 -41.43 33.48
C SER A 84 -0.48 -42.65 33.25
N THR A 85 0.16 -43.24 34.29
CA THR A 85 -0.29 -44.44 35.05
C THR A 85 -0.77 -45.58 34.12
N SER A 86 -0.44 -46.87 34.25
CA SER A 86 0.16 -47.74 35.27
C SER A 86 0.42 -49.09 34.55
N ASN A 87 1.39 -49.88 35.00
CA ASN A 87 1.35 -51.35 34.98
C ASN A 87 2.13 -51.85 36.18
#